data_AF-A0A1B1NEG7-F1
#
_entry.id   AF-A0A1B1NEG7-F1
#
_cell.length_a   1.000
_cell.length_b   1.000
_cell.length_c   1.000
_cell.angle_alpha   90.00
_cell.angle_beta   90.00
_cell.angle_gamma   90.00
#
_symmetry.space_group_name_H-M   'P 1'
#
loop_
_entity.id
_entity.type
_entity.pdbx_description
1 polymer ?
#
loop_
_entity_poly.entity_id
_entity_poly.type
_entity_poly.pdbx_seq_one_letter_code
_entity_poly.pdbx_strand_id
1 'polypeptide(L)'
;MTRVAYVCADPGIPVFGTKGASVHIQEMVRAWRARGAEVEVYAVRLGDAAQVPADLADLVVHHVPVGKVGGGSGDPGAAARREVAQRQAAAEIARRVVVAAPDVVYERYSLFSPVLALARRGLGERVTTVLEVNAPLIDEQR
;
A
#
# COMPACT_ATOMS: atom_id res chain seq x y z
N MET A 1 -11.15 7.99 -18.00
CA MET A 1 -10.13 7.01 -17.61
C MET A 1 -10.08 7.03 -16.09
N THR A 2 -10.21 5.88 -15.42
CA THR A 2 -10.26 5.81 -13.95
C THR A 2 -8.85 5.88 -13.37
N ARG A 3 -8.62 6.78 -12.42
CA ARG A 3 -7.34 6.90 -11.69
C ARG A 3 -7.42 6.16 -10.35
N VAL A 4 -6.48 5.25 -10.13
CA VAL A 4 -6.43 4.38 -8.96
C VAL A 4 -5.13 4.62 -8.19
N ALA A 5 -5.25 4.98 -6.92
CA ALA A 5 -4.15 4.88 -5.97
C ALA A 5 -4.21 3.53 -5.27
N TYR A 6 -3.26 2.64 -5.59
CA TYR A 6 -3.11 1.36 -4.88
C TYR A 6 -2.15 1.55 -3.70
N VAL A 7 -2.57 1.22 -2.49
CA VAL A 7 -1.85 1.54 -1.25
C VAL A 7 -1.42 0.26 -0.53
N CYS A 8 -0.13 0.19 -0.18
CA CYS A 8 0.42 -0.83 0.71
C CYS A 8 1.32 -0.20 1.79
N ALA A 9 0.76 0.03 2.98
CA ALA A 9 1.47 0.61 4.12
C ALA A 9 2.14 -0.44 5.03
N ASP A 10 2.18 -1.71 4.62
CA ASP A 10 2.79 -2.80 5.37
C ASP A 10 4.31 -2.94 5.06
N PRO A 11 5.21 -2.71 6.03
CA PRO A 11 6.65 -2.90 5.84
C PRO A 11 7.06 -4.36 5.64
N GLY A 12 6.19 -5.32 5.98
CA GLY A 12 6.38 -6.75 5.73
C GLY A 12 6.23 -7.13 4.25
N ILE A 13 5.56 -6.31 3.44
CA ILE A 13 5.16 -6.67 2.08
C ILE A 13 5.81 -5.71 1.07
N PRO A 14 6.91 -6.13 0.40
CA PRO A 14 7.45 -5.38 -0.73
C PRO A 14 6.49 -5.45 -1.94
N VAL A 15 6.36 -4.35 -2.69
CA VAL A 15 5.60 -4.32 -3.97
C VAL A 15 6.16 -5.34 -4.97
N PHE A 16 7.48 -5.31 -5.18
CA PHE A 16 8.24 -6.16 -6.10
C PHE A 16 8.95 -7.29 -5.35
N GLY A 17 8.19 -8.04 -4.55
CA GLY A 17 8.65 -9.30 -3.95
C GLY A 17 8.14 -10.53 -4.70
N THR A 18 8.67 -11.70 -4.30
CA THR A 18 8.31 -13.00 -4.88
C THR A 18 7.37 -13.85 -4.02
N LYS A 19 6.93 -13.32 -2.87
CA LYS A 19 5.97 -14.00 -1.98
C LYS A 19 4.54 -13.69 -2.42
N GLY A 20 3.60 -14.56 -2.04
CA GLY A 20 2.21 -14.47 -2.47
C GLY A 20 1.58 -13.09 -2.26
N ALA A 21 1.84 -12.43 -1.13
CA ALA A 21 1.33 -11.08 -0.88
C ALA A 21 1.86 -10.02 -1.86
N SER A 22 3.13 -10.12 -2.27
CA SER A 22 3.74 -9.22 -3.27
C SER A 22 3.20 -9.52 -4.67
N VAL A 23 3.11 -10.81 -5.03
CA VAL A 23 2.52 -11.24 -6.30
C VAL A 23 1.08 -10.75 -6.40
N HIS A 24 0.31 -10.85 -5.32
CA HIS A 24 -1.07 -10.34 -5.26
C HIS A 24 -1.16 -8.84 -5.56
N ILE A 25 -0.28 -8.01 -4.98
CA ILE A 25 -0.22 -6.57 -5.31
C ILE A 25 -0.03 -6.38 -6.81
N GLN A 26 0.93 -7.10 -7.39
CA GLN A 26 1.25 -6.99 -8.82
C GLN A 26 0.08 -7.44 -9.70
N GLU A 27 -0.59 -8.54 -9.36
CA GLU A 27 -1.78 -9.03 -10.06
C GLU A 27 -2.96 -8.07 -9.95
N MET A 28 -3.17 -7.44 -8.79
CA MET A 28 -4.21 -6.42 -8.64
C MET A 28 -3.94 -5.20 -9.51
N VAL A 29 -2.68 -4.74 -9.58
CA VAL A 29 -2.26 -3.66 -10.49
C VAL A 29 -2.53 -4.06 -11.95
N ARG A 30 -2.15 -5.27 -12.36
CA ARG A 30 -2.43 -5.80 -13.71
C ARG A 30 -3.92 -5.85 -14.00
N ALA A 31 -4.74 -6.30 -13.06
CA ALA A 31 -6.19 -6.42 -13.21
C ALA A 31 -6.89 -5.06 -13.38
N TRP A 32 -6.39 -4.02 -12.70
CA TRP A 32 -6.84 -2.64 -12.90
C TRP A 32 -6.41 -2.09 -14.26
N ARG A 33 -5.14 -2.24 -14.63
CA ARG A 33 -4.60 -1.80 -15.93
C ARG A 33 -5.32 -2.48 -17.10
N ALA A 34 -5.61 -3.77 -17.00
CA ALA A 34 -6.37 -4.53 -18.02
C ALA A 34 -7.80 -4.01 -18.22
N ARG A 35 -8.35 -3.28 -17.24
CA ARG A 35 -9.65 -2.59 -17.33
C ARG A 35 -9.54 -1.14 -17.81
N GLY A 36 -8.35 -0.70 -18.23
CA GLY A 36 -8.08 0.65 -18.72
C GLY A 36 -7.91 1.70 -17.62
N ALA A 37 -7.65 1.28 -16.37
CA ALA A 37 -7.35 2.23 -15.29
C ALA A 37 -5.89 2.68 -15.32
N GLU A 38 -5.67 3.93 -14.92
CA GLU A 38 -4.35 4.46 -14.59
C GLU A 38 -4.05 4.12 -13.13
N VAL A 39 -2.96 3.41 -12.88
CA VAL A 39 -2.62 2.94 -11.53
C VAL A 39 -1.29 3.52 -11.10
N GLU A 40 -1.29 4.17 -9.94
CA GLU A 40 -0.10 4.55 -9.20
C GLU A 40 -0.08 3.80 -7.86
N VAL A 41 1.10 3.27 -7.49
CA VAL A 41 1.26 2.56 -6.22
C VAL A 41 1.89 3.47 -5.18
N TYR A 42 1.36 3.46 -3.96
CA TYR A 42 1.89 4.16 -2.80
C TYR A 42 2.26 3.12 -1.76
N ALA A 43 3.56 2.98 -1.48
CA ALA A 43 4.03 1.88 -0.64
C ALA A 43 5.18 2.28 0.26
N VAL A 44 5.28 1.58 1.40
CA VAL A 44 6.39 1.77 2.34
C VAL A 44 7.61 0.90 2.02
N ARG A 45 7.46 -0.10 1.15
CA ARG A 45 8.52 -1.02 0.77
C ARG A 45 8.41 -1.46 -0.69
N LEU A 46 9.48 -1.27 -1.44
CA LEU A 46 9.54 -1.66 -2.86
C LEU A 46 9.96 -3.12 -3.04
N GLY A 47 10.98 -3.58 -2.32
CA GLY A 47 11.63 -4.88 -2.62
C GLY A 47 12.92 -4.68 -3.39
N ASP A 48 13.33 -5.70 -4.13
CA ASP A 48 14.53 -5.68 -4.94
C ASP A 48 14.21 -5.17 -6.35
N ALA A 49 14.98 -4.21 -6.85
CA ALA A 49 14.82 -3.68 -8.20
C ALA A 49 15.04 -4.77 -9.27
N ALA A 50 15.87 -5.78 -9.00
CA ALA A 50 16.08 -6.90 -9.91
C ALA A 50 14.85 -7.83 -10.03
N GLN A 51 13.87 -7.71 -9.12
CA GLN A 51 12.65 -8.49 -9.10
C GLN A 51 11.46 -7.77 -9.75
N VAL A 52 11.65 -6.55 -10.27
CA VAL A 52 10.59 -5.81 -10.96
C VAL A 52 10.24 -6.53 -12.27
N PRO A 53 8.98 -6.98 -12.45
CA PRO A 53 8.55 -7.59 -13.71
C PRO A 53 8.62 -6.59 -14.87
N ALA A 54 9.02 -7.07 -16.05
CA ALA A 54 9.20 -6.21 -17.23
C ALA A 54 7.92 -5.44 -17.63
N ASP A 55 6.75 -6.05 -17.43
CA ASP A 55 5.45 -5.45 -17.72
C ASP A 55 4.99 -4.40 -16.69
N LEU A 56 5.72 -4.28 -15.57
CA LEU A 56 5.50 -3.28 -14.53
C LEU A 56 6.69 -2.32 -14.37
N ALA A 57 7.66 -2.36 -15.28
CA ALA A 57 8.82 -1.48 -15.24
C ALA A 57 8.46 0.02 -15.40
N ASP A 58 7.31 0.30 -16.02
CA ASP A 58 6.73 1.63 -16.20
C ASP A 58 5.82 2.06 -15.04
N LEU A 59 5.59 1.19 -14.05
CA LEU A 59 4.68 1.47 -12.95
C LEU A 59 5.21 2.60 -12.07
N VAL A 60 4.43 3.67 -11.96
CA VAL A 60 4.74 4.76 -11.03
C VAL A 60 4.52 4.28 -9.61
N VAL A 61 5.60 4.27 -8.81
CA VAL A 61 5.56 3.91 -7.40
C VAL A 61 6.09 5.04 -6.53
N HIS A 62 5.22 5.54 -5.65
CA HIS A 62 5.54 6.51 -4.61
C HIS A 62 6.04 5.80 -3.37
N HIS A 63 7.37 5.73 -3.22
CA HIS A 63 7.98 5.10 -2.05
C HIS A 63 8.05 6.07 -0.87
N VAL A 64 7.44 5.67 0.25
CA VAL A 64 7.47 6.38 1.53
C VAL A 64 8.01 5.43 2.62
N PRO A 65 9.34 5.26 2.74
CA PRO A 65 9.91 4.27 3.65
C PRO A 65 9.55 4.55 5.10
N VAL A 66 9.30 3.49 5.87
CA VAL A 66 9.24 3.59 7.33
C VAL A 66 10.63 3.99 7.83
N GLY A 67 10.73 5.09 8.55
CA GLY A 67 12.00 5.58 9.10
C GLY A 67 12.71 4.53 9.95
N LYS A 68 14.05 4.54 9.96
CA LYS A 68 14.83 3.64 10.82
C LYS A 68 14.49 3.93 12.27
N VAL A 69 14.02 2.90 12.95
CA VAL A 69 13.62 3.00 14.35
C VAL A 69 14.73 2.38 15.18
N GLY A 70 15.48 3.20 15.92
CA GLY A 70 16.53 2.71 16.81
C GLY A 70 15.96 1.76 17.89
N GLY A 71 16.83 0.92 18.45
CA GLY A 71 16.49 -0.05 19.50
C GLY A 71 16.95 -1.45 19.12
N GLY A 72 17.85 -2.02 19.92
CA GLY A 72 18.32 -3.40 19.75
C GLY A 72 17.28 -4.44 20.17
N SER A 73 17.60 -5.72 19.95
CA SER A 73 16.83 -6.83 20.51
C SER A 73 16.72 -6.67 22.03
N GLY A 74 15.50 -6.59 22.55
CA GLY A 74 15.22 -6.45 23.99
C GLY A 74 14.86 -5.03 24.46
N ASP A 75 14.89 -4.01 23.61
CA ASP A 75 14.42 -2.67 23.96
C ASP A 75 12.88 -2.61 24.05
N PRO A 76 12.29 -2.38 25.25
CA PRO A 76 10.85 -2.36 25.43
C PRO A 76 10.13 -1.31 24.57
N GLY A 77 10.80 -0.19 24.25
CA GLY A 77 10.24 0.90 23.47
C GLY A 77 10.34 0.72 21.96
N ALA A 78 11.06 -0.30 21.47
CA ALA A 78 11.29 -0.47 20.04
C ALA A 78 9.99 -0.76 19.27
N ALA A 79 9.05 -1.51 19.86
CA ALA A 79 7.76 -1.78 19.25
C ALA A 79 6.92 -0.51 19.09
N ALA A 80 6.79 0.28 20.16
CA ALA A 80 6.03 1.54 20.13
C ALA A 80 6.61 2.54 19.12
N ARG A 81 7.95 2.68 19.06
CA ARG A 81 8.58 3.57 18.08
C ARG A 81 8.36 3.07 16.63
N ARG A 82 8.31 1.74 16.41
CA ARG A 82 7.98 1.16 15.10
C ARG A 82 6.55 1.45 14.67
N GLU A 83 5.60 1.32 15.59
CA GLU A 83 4.21 1.70 15.35
C GLU A 83 4.09 3.17 14.96
N VAL A 84 4.74 4.08 15.71
CA VAL A 84 4.74 5.51 15.39
C VAL A 84 5.33 5.79 14.01
N ALA A 85 6.48 5.19 13.68
CA ALA A 85 7.13 5.37 12.38
C ALA A 85 6.25 4.86 11.22
N GLN A 86 5.55 3.73 11.40
CA GLN A 86 4.61 3.21 10.41
C GLN A 86 3.41 4.15 10.21
N ARG A 87 2.82 4.66 11.30
CA ARG A 87 1.72 5.65 11.23
C ARG A 87 2.14 6.93 10.52
N GLN A 88 3.37 7.40 10.77
CA GLN A 88 3.90 8.60 10.12
C GLN A 88 4.07 8.39 8.60
N ALA A 89 4.62 7.26 8.19
CA ALA A 89 4.76 6.91 6.76
C ALA A 89 3.39 6.76 6.08
N ALA A 90 2.44 6.08 6.73
CA ALA A 90 1.09 5.92 6.21
C ALA A 90 0.33 7.26 6.13
N ALA A 91 0.49 8.16 7.10
CA ALA A 91 -0.07 9.51 7.06
C ALA A 91 0.52 10.34 5.91
N GLU A 92 1.81 10.19 5.60
CA GLU A 92 2.44 10.82 4.45
C GLU A 92 1.92 10.26 3.12
N ILE A 93 1.76 8.93 3.00
CA ILE A 93 1.06 8.32 1.86
C ILE A 93 -0.32 8.94 1.69
N ALA A 94 -1.10 9.07 2.78
CA ALA A 94 -2.43 9.66 2.72
C ALA A 94 -2.41 11.10 2.20
N ARG A 95 -1.45 11.93 2.61
CA ARG A 95 -1.31 13.30 2.09
C ARG A 95 -1.07 13.29 0.58
N ARG A 96 -0.17 12.43 0.10
CA ARG A 96 0.12 12.32 -1.34
C ARG A 96 -1.09 11.84 -2.14
N VAL A 97 -1.82 10.84 -1.61
CA VAL A 97 -3.08 10.36 -2.21
C VAL A 97 -4.13 11.48 -2.29
N VAL A 98 -4.29 12.27 -1.22
CA VAL A 98 -5.23 13.41 -1.23
C VAL A 98 -4.82 14.46 -2.25
N VAL A 99 -3.53 14.78 -2.37
CA VAL A 99 -3.03 15.72 -3.39
C VAL A 99 -3.24 15.16 -4.80
N ALA A 100 -3.01 13.86 -5.00
CA ALA A 100 -3.21 13.20 -6.29
C ALA A 100 -4.69 13.13 -6.69
N ALA A 101 -5.62 13.14 -5.72
CA ALA A 101 -7.07 13.10 -5.91
C ALA A 101 -7.53 12.03 -6.94
N PRO A 102 -7.23 10.74 -6.71
CA PRO A 102 -7.69 9.65 -7.58
C PRO A 102 -9.20 9.43 -7.45
N ASP A 103 -9.78 8.72 -8.42
CA ASP A 103 -11.18 8.30 -8.37
C ASP A 103 -11.38 7.15 -7.36
N VAL A 104 -10.36 6.30 -7.22
CA VAL A 104 -10.36 5.13 -6.33
C VAL A 104 -9.09 5.12 -5.48
N VAL A 105 -9.25 4.89 -4.17
CA VAL A 105 -8.17 4.51 -3.27
C VAL A 105 -8.40 3.05 -2.88
N TYR A 106 -7.53 2.18 -3.36
CA TYR A 106 -7.55 0.75 -3.09
C TYR A 106 -6.43 0.43 -2.11
N GLU A 107 -6.77 0.15 -0.86
CA GLU A 107 -5.79 -0.14 0.19
C GLU A 107 -5.78 -1.62 0.54
N ARG A 108 -4.59 -2.22 0.53
CA ARG A 108 -4.35 -3.51 1.17
C ARG A 108 -4.20 -3.31 2.68
N TYR A 109 -4.99 -4.03 3.47
CA TYR A 109 -5.03 -3.87 4.92
C TYR A 109 -3.63 -3.89 5.54
N SER A 110 -3.33 -2.83 6.28
CA SER A 110 -2.08 -2.60 7.00
C SER A 110 -2.42 -2.09 8.40
N LEU A 111 -1.92 -2.75 9.45
CA LEU A 111 -2.42 -2.65 10.84
C LEU A 111 -2.57 -1.21 11.37
N PHE A 112 -1.64 -0.32 11.04
CA PHE A 112 -1.60 1.04 11.57
C PHE A 112 -1.93 2.12 10.54
N SER A 113 -2.48 1.75 9.39
CA SER A 113 -2.71 2.69 8.31
C SER A 113 -4.01 3.49 8.49
N PRO A 114 -3.95 4.84 8.46
CA PRO A 114 -5.12 5.70 8.44
C PRO A 114 -5.51 6.14 7.01
N VAL A 115 -4.93 5.55 5.96
CA VAL A 115 -4.97 6.12 4.60
C VAL A 115 -6.39 6.27 4.06
N LEU A 116 -7.23 5.23 4.06
CA LEU A 116 -8.61 5.36 3.57
C LEU A 116 -9.43 6.39 4.35
N ALA A 117 -9.28 6.47 5.67
CA ALA A 117 -10.01 7.43 6.50
C ALA A 117 -9.61 8.88 6.17
N LEU A 118 -8.31 9.12 6.01
CA LEU A 118 -7.79 10.44 5.62
C LEU A 118 -8.14 10.80 4.18
N ALA A 119 -8.11 9.83 3.26
CA ALA A 119 -8.54 10.02 1.87
C ALA A 119 -10.02 10.41 1.81
N ARG A 120 -10.91 9.69 2.50
CA ARG A 120 -12.33 10.02 2.61
C ARG A 120 -12.55 11.43 3.15
N ARG A 121 -11.82 11.79 4.21
CA ARG A 121 -11.91 13.13 4.82
C ARG A 121 -11.43 14.24 3.87
N GLY A 122 -10.36 13.99 3.11
CA GLY A 122 -9.75 14.99 2.23
C GLY A 122 -10.43 15.13 0.87
N LEU A 123 -11.00 14.06 0.32
CA LEU A 123 -11.57 14.01 -1.02
C LEU A 123 -13.11 13.98 -1.04
N GLY A 124 -13.74 13.72 0.11
CA GLY A 124 -15.19 13.71 0.28
C GLY A 124 -15.88 12.45 -0.25
N GLU A 125 -17.15 12.56 -0.60
CA GLU A 125 -17.96 11.39 -0.97
C GLU A 125 -17.62 10.82 -2.36
N ARG A 126 -17.03 11.65 -3.23
CA ARG A 126 -16.73 11.30 -4.63
C ARG A 126 -15.63 10.26 -4.79
N VAL A 127 -14.71 10.15 -3.84
CA VAL A 127 -13.68 9.10 -3.90
C VAL A 127 -14.27 7.76 -3.50
N THR A 128 -13.99 6.72 -4.29
CA THR A 128 -14.29 5.34 -3.89
C THR A 128 -13.14 4.81 -3.04
N THR A 129 -13.45 4.28 -1.86
CA THR A 129 -12.46 3.70 -0.95
C THR A 129 -12.70 2.20 -0.83
N VAL A 130 -11.69 1.39 -1.14
CA VAL A 130 -11.75 -0.08 -1.06
C VAL A 130 -10.68 -0.56 -0.09
N LEU A 131 -11.08 -1.38 0.88
CA LEU A 131 -10.15 -2.07 1.77
C LEU A 131 -10.11 -3.55 1.40
N GLU A 132 -8.96 -4.00 0.91
CA GLU A 132 -8.67 -5.41 0.70
C GLU A 132 -8.22 -6.02 2.03
N VAL A 133 -9.04 -6.92 2.57
CA VAL A 133 -8.71 -7.76 3.72
C VAL A 133 -8.34 -9.15 3.24
N ASN A 134 -7.43 -9.83 3.95
CA ASN A 134 -7.09 -11.21 3.61
C ASN A 134 -8.35 -12.09 3.66
N ALA A 135 -8.53 -12.96 2.68
CA ALA A 135 -9.60 -13.94 2.71
C ALA A 135 -9.43 -14.92 3.88
N PRO A 136 -10.52 -15.32 4.54
CA PRO A 136 -10.50 -16.43 5.48
C PRO A 136 -10.35 -17.73 4.70
N LEU A 137 -9.12 -18.13 4.36
CA LEU A 137 -8.82 -19.29 3.51
C LEU A 137 -9.53 -20.59 3.96
N ILE A 138 -9.83 -20.72 5.25
CA ILE A 138 -10.58 -21.85 5.82
C ILE A 138 -12.02 -21.93 5.27
N ASP A 139 -12.65 -20.79 5.01
CA ASP A 139 -14.01 -20.72 4.47
C ASP A 139 -14.05 -20.95 2.95
N GLU A 140 -12.94 -20.71 2.24
CA GLU A 140 -12.82 -20.85 0.79
C GLU A 140 -12.52 -22.29 0.31
N GLN A 141 -11.95 -23.14 1.16
CA GLN A 141 -11.62 -24.55 0.85
C GLN A 141 -12.83 -25.51 0.84
N ARG A 142 -14.04 -25.01 0.54
CA ARG A 142 -15.25 -25.86 0.46
C ARG A 142 -15.31 -26.68 -0.82
#